data_AF-A0A660PU65-F1
#
_entry.id   AF-A0A660PU65-F1
#
_cell.length_a   1.000
_cell.length_b   1.000
_cell.length_c   1.000
_cell.angle_alpha   90.00
_cell.angle_beta   90.00
_cell.angle_gamma   90.00
#
_symmetry.space_group_name_H-M   'P 1'
#
loop_
_entity.id
_entity.type
_entity.pdbx_description
1 polymer ?
#
loop_
_entity_poly.entity_id
_entity_poly.type
_entity_poly.pdbx_seq_one_letter_code
_entity_poly.pdbx_strand_id
1 'polypeptide(L)'
;MCYACTRICEVLGKSAIAAVQRGHEKVIAPPFGEEPPDCIGCLSCAQICPTDVIPWVDENGTRTIWKKKFDLIACKKCGKTIITKEFADYILEKRDIPPEYFDTCDDCKRVELANKMGELVEAAKEVTL
;
A
#
# COMPACT_ATOMS: atom_id res chain seq x y z
N MET A 1 -1.09 -2.80 23.66
CA MET A 1 -1.31 -1.79 22.61
C MET A 1 0.05 -1.22 22.18
N CYS A 2 0.49 -1.45 20.94
CA CYS A 2 1.84 -1.08 20.47
C CYS A 2 1.92 0.25 19.70
N TYR A 3 0.80 0.80 19.23
CA TYR A 3 0.71 2.06 18.48
C TYR A 3 1.46 2.11 17.12
N ALA A 4 1.89 0.96 16.58
CA ALA A 4 2.58 0.91 15.28
C ALA A 4 1.70 1.43 14.14
N CYS A 5 0.40 1.10 14.15
CA CYS A 5 -0.57 1.52 13.14
C CYS A 5 -0.82 3.05 13.12
N THR A 6 -0.82 3.72 14.27
CA THR A 6 -0.99 5.18 14.33
C THR A 6 0.28 5.89 13.86
N ARG A 7 1.45 5.37 14.26
CA ARG A 7 2.76 5.91 13.83
C ARG A 7 2.98 5.79 12.33
N ILE A 8 2.64 4.65 11.71
CA ILE A 8 2.78 4.50 10.25
C ILE A 8 1.84 5.43 9.49
N CYS A 9 0.63 5.70 10.03
CA CYS A 9 -0.30 6.65 9.45
C CYS A 9 0.28 8.07 9.46
N GLU A 10 0.88 8.48 10.59
CA GLU A 10 1.55 9.76 10.77
C GLU A 10 2.77 9.91 9.84
N VAL A 11 3.60 8.87 9.69
CA VAL A 11 4.74 8.86 8.76
C VAL A 11 4.30 9.03 7.31
N LEU A 12 3.14 8.46 6.94
CA LEU A 12 2.52 8.70 5.63
C LEU A 12 1.93 10.12 5.50
N GLY A 13 1.97 10.93 6.55
CA GLY A 13 1.39 12.28 6.56
C GLY A 13 -0.13 12.28 6.60
N LYS A 14 -0.75 11.25 7.19
CA LYS A 14 -2.20 11.11 7.37
C LYS A 14 -2.54 10.90 8.85
N SER A 15 -3.77 11.21 9.23
CA SER A 15 -4.27 11.08 10.61
C SER A 15 -5.58 10.30 10.68
N ALA A 16 -5.68 9.23 9.88
CA ALA A 16 -6.92 8.48 9.71
C ALA A 16 -7.36 7.69 10.96
N ILE A 17 -6.43 7.35 11.86
CA ILE A 17 -6.70 6.56 13.06
C ILE A 17 -5.94 7.09 14.27
N ALA A 18 -6.53 6.93 15.44
CA ALA A 18 -5.92 7.30 16.70
C ALA A 18 -6.29 6.30 17.80
N ALA A 19 -5.60 6.39 18.94
CA ALA A 19 -6.07 5.74 20.15
C ALA A 19 -7.20 6.56 20.77
N VAL A 20 -8.38 5.94 20.84
CA VAL A 20 -9.58 6.52 21.44
C VAL A 20 -9.84 5.86 22.80
N GLN A 21 -10.68 6.50 23.62
CA GLN A 21 -11.01 6.08 24.99
C GLN A 21 -9.79 6.08 25.94
N ARG A 22 -9.98 5.58 27.16
CA ARG A 22 -8.96 5.61 28.24
C ARG A 22 -8.94 4.30 29.02
N GLY A 23 -7.84 4.06 29.73
CA GLY A 23 -7.66 2.86 30.55
C GLY A 23 -7.73 1.57 29.75
N HIS A 24 -8.50 0.60 30.26
CA HIS A 24 -8.70 -0.71 29.66
C HIS A 24 -9.60 -0.71 28.43
N GLU A 25 -10.42 0.33 28.26
CA GLU A 25 -11.31 0.48 27.10
C GLU A 25 -10.61 1.13 25.89
N LYS A 26 -9.30 1.41 26.03
CA LYS A 26 -8.52 2.07 24.98
C LYS A 26 -8.42 1.18 23.74
N VAL A 27 -8.85 1.72 22.59
CA VAL A 27 -8.84 1.01 21.30
C VAL A 27 -8.27 1.91 20.19
N ILE A 28 -7.81 1.30 19.10
CA ILE A 28 -7.49 2.04 17.88
C ILE A 28 -8.76 2.15 17.05
N ALA A 29 -9.16 3.38 16.73
CA ALA A 29 -10.29 3.62 15.86
C ALA A 29 -10.10 4.92 15.05
N PRO A 30 -10.82 5.05 13.93
CA PRO A 30 -11.07 6.34 13.28
C PRO A 30 -11.78 7.32 14.22
N PRO A 31 -11.74 8.63 13.91
CA PRO A 31 -12.58 9.63 14.58
C PRO A 31 -14.04 9.18 14.61
N PHE A 32 -14.65 9.21 15.81
CA PHE A 32 -16.04 8.78 16.05
C PHE A 32 -16.40 7.34 15.63
N GLY A 33 -15.42 6.51 15.23
CA GLY A 33 -15.69 5.17 14.69
C GLY A 33 -16.35 5.17 13.30
N GLU A 34 -16.27 6.29 12.60
CA GLU A 34 -16.81 6.50 11.25
C GLU A 34 -15.74 6.34 10.17
N GLU A 35 -16.13 6.49 8.91
CA GLU A 35 -15.21 6.42 7.77
C GLU A 35 -14.18 7.57 7.85
N PRO A 36 -12.87 7.28 7.99
CA PRO A 36 -11.87 8.32 8.12
C PRO A 36 -11.67 9.06 6.78
N PRO A 37 -11.89 10.39 6.71
CA PRO A 37 -11.74 11.15 5.47
C PRO A 37 -10.29 11.15 4.97
N ASP A 38 -9.32 11.18 5.89
CA ASP A 38 -7.89 11.21 5.58
C ASP A 38 -7.31 9.84 5.16
N CYS A 39 -8.09 8.76 5.27
CA CYS A 39 -7.60 7.45 4.85
C CYS A 39 -7.58 7.35 3.33
N ILE A 40 -6.41 6.98 2.78
CA ILE A 40 -6.17 6.78 1.35
C ILE A 40 -6.08 5.29 0.95
N GLY A 41 -6.43 4.37 1.85
CA GLY A 41 -6.45 2.94 1.55
C GLY A 41 -5.08 2.27 1.40
N CYS A 42 -4.01 2.88 1.93
CA CYS A 42 -2.63 2.38 1.86
C CYS A 42 -2.39 0.99 2.49
N LEU A 43 -3.32 0.51 3.33
CA LEU A 43 -3.26 -0.75 4.08
C LEU A 43 -2.06 -0.90 5.05
N SER A 44 -1.17 0.09 5.15
CA SER A 44 0.05 -0.02 5.97
C SER A 44 -0.23 -0.25 7.44
N CYS A 45 -1.33 0.30 7.98
CA CYS A 45 -1.73 0.09 9.36
C CYS A 45 -2.12 -1.36 9.66
N ALA A 46 -2.78 -2.05 8.72
CA ALA A 46 -3.13 -3.45 8.87
C ALA A 46 -1.91 -4.36 8.71
N GLN A 47 -1.06 -4.09 7.71
CA GLN A 47 0.15 -4.88 7.44
C GLN A 47 1.19 -4.83 8.58
N ILE A 48 1.30 -3.69 9.28
CA ILE A 48 2.23 -3.56 10.41
C ILE A 48 1.66 -4.13 11.72
N CYS A 49 0.39 -4.52 11.75
CA CYS A 49 -0.26 -4.93 13.00
C CYS A 49 0.15 -6.37 13.35
N PRO A 50 0.86 -6.60 14.47
CA PRO A 50 1.26 -7.96 14.85
C PRO A 50 0.11 -8.79 15.44
N THR A 51 -1.07 -8.19 15.65
CA THR A 51 -2.23 -8.83 16.29
C THR A 51 -3.46 -8.84 15.39
N ASP A 52 -3.34 -8.41 14.13
CA ASP A 52 -4.43 -8.42 13.13
C ASP A 52 -5.76 -7.77 13.60
N VAL A 53 -5.68 -6.73 14.44
CA VAL A 53 -6.87 -6.09 15.04
C VAL A 53 -7.61 -5.16 14.08
N ILE A 54 -7.00 -4.80 12.95
CA ILE A 54 -7.55 -3.84 12.00
C ILE A 54 -8.32 -4.61 10.92
N PRO A 55 -9.65 -4.51 10.85
CA PRO A 55 -10.42 -5.23 9.86
C PRO A 55 -10.26 -4.58 8.48
N TRP A 56 -9.99 -5.42 7.49
CA TRP A 56 -9.97 -5.04 6.09
C TRP A 56 -10.35 -6.24 5.23
N VAL A 57 -10.83 -5.97 4.02
CA VAL A 57 -11.16 -7.00 3.04
C VAL A 57 -10.90 -6.49 1.64
N ASP A 58 -10.33 -7.34 0.78
CA ASP A 58 -10.21 -7.10 -0.65
C ASP A 58 -11.16 -8.03 -1.40
N GLU A 59 -12.15 -7.46 -2.09
CA GLU A 59 -13.16 -8.20 -2.87
C GLU A 59 -13.35 -7.54 -4.23
N ASN A 60 -13.28 -8.31 -5.31
CA ASN A 60 -13.61 -7.87 -6.68
C ASN A 60 -12.89 -6.59 -7.15
N GLY A 61 -11.66 -6.33 -6.68
CA GLY A 61 -10.92 -5.12 -7.02
C GLY A 61 -11.28 -3.89 -6.19
N THR A 62 -12.03 -4.07 -5.11
CA THR A 62 -12.29 -3.03 -4.10
C THR A 62 -11.71 -3.45 -2.76
N ARG A 63 -10.96 -2.55 -2.13
CA ARG A 63 -10.47 -2.68 -0.76
C ARG A 63 -11.40 -1.95 0.19
N THR A 64 -11.89 -2.62 1.22
CA THR A 64 -12.64 -1.98 2.31
C THR A 64 -11.78 -1.99 3.57
N ILE A 65 -11.53 -0.81 4.14
CA ILE A 65 -10.82 -0.65 5.41
C ILE A 65 -11.46 0.50 6.19
N TRP A 66 -11.72 0.30 7.49
CA TRP A 66 -12.40 1.29 8.34
C TRP A 66 -13.74 1.78 7.75
N LYS A 67 -14.56 0.84 7.24
CA LYS A 67 -15.85 1.10 6.56
C LYS A 67 -15.75 1.88 5.23
N LYS A 68 -14.60 2.45 4.90
CA LYS A 68 -14.36 3.16 3.63
C LYS A 68 -13.94 2.17 2.54
N LYS A 69 -14.52 2.33 1.35
CA LYS A 69 -14.23 1.52 0.16
C LYS A 69 -13.29 2.27 -0.78
N PHE A 70 -12.35 1.53 -1.36
CA PHE A 70 -11.33 2.05 -2.25
C PHE A 70 -11.21 1.18 -3.50
N ASP A 71 -11.13 1.80 -4.67
CA ASP A 71 -10.87 1.09 -5.92
C ASP A 71 -9.39 0.71 -6.02
N LEU A 72 -9.12 -0.56 -6.31
CA LEU A 72 -7.78 -1.08 -6.57
C LEU A 72 -7.44 -0.98 -8.07
N ILE A 73 -6.21 -0.62 -8.37
CA ILE A 73 -5.60 -0.68 -9.70
C ILE A 73 -5.09 -2.11 -9.91
N ALA A 74 -5.43 -2.69 -11.04
CA ALA A 74 -4.95 -4.01 -11.45
C ALA A 74 -3.72 -3.88 -12.35
N CYS A 75 -2.76 -4.80 -12.17
CA CYS A 75 -1.58 -4.90 -13.02
C CYS A 75 -1.97 -5.33 -14.45
N LYS A 76 -1.55 -4.58 -15.48
CA LYS A 76 -1.81 -4.95 -16.89
C LYS A 76 -1.19 -6.31 -17.28
N LYS A 77 -0.05 -6.67 -16.67
CA LYS A 77 0.72 -7.89 -16.99
C LYS A 77 0.24 -9.16 -16.30
N CYS A 78 -0.17 -9.10 -15.02
CA CYS A 78 -0.53 -10.29 -14.23
C CYS A 78 -1.95 -10.27 -13.65
N GLY A 79 -2.68 -9.16 -13.78
CA GLY A 79 -4.04 -9.01 -13.24
C GLY A 79 -4.13 -8.88 -11.72
N LYS A 80 -3.01 -8.96 -10.98
CA LYS A 80 -3.00 -8.76 -9.52
C LYS A 80 -3.43 -7.34 -9.15
N THR A 81 -4.21 -7.20 -8.09
CA THR A 81 -4.50 -5.90 -7.47
C THR A 81 -3.24 -5.37 -6.80
N ILE A 82 -2.86 -4.14 -7.15
CA ILE A 82 -1.62 -3.52 -6.67
C ILE A 82 -1.95 -2.61 -5.50
N ILE A 83 -2.71 -1.55 -5.79
CA ILE A 83 -2.84 -0.42 -4.88
C ILE A 83 -4.12 0.36 -5.13
N THR A 84 -4.55 1.14 -4.15
CA THR A 84 -5.74 1.97 -4.29
C THR A 84 -5.46 3.19 -5.17
N LYS A 85 -6.45 3.65 -5.95
CA LYS A 85 -6.32 4.86 -6.79
C LYS A 85 -5.91 6.08 -5.97
N GLU A 86 -6.59 6.32 -4.84
CA GLU A 86 -6.29 7.42 -3.92
C GLU A 86 -4.84 7.39 -3.41
N PHE A 87 -4.25 6.20 -3.22
CA PHE A 87 -2.86 6.10 -2.78
C PHE A 87 -1.87 6.32 -3.93
N ALA A 88 -2.20 5.84 -5.14
CA ALA A 88 -1.39 6.12 -6.32
C ALA A 88 -1.34 7.63 -6.61
N ASP A 89 -2.50 8.30 -6.61
CA ASP A 89 -2.61 9.75 -6.83
C ASP A 89 -1.80 10.53 -5.78
N TYR A 90 -1.89 10.12 -4.51
CA TYR A 90 -1.12 10.73 -3.42
C TYR A 90 0.39 10.61 -3.62
N ILE A 91 0.87 9.48 -4.14
CA ILE A 91 2.29 9.30 -4.42
C ILE A 91 2.73 10.13 -5.62
N LEU A 92 1.94 10.19 -6.67
CA LEU A 92 2.25 10.97 -7.88
C LEU A 92 2.34 12.48 -7.58
N GLU A 93 1.53 12.99 -6.65
CA GLU A 93 1.61 14.39 -6.22
C GLU A 93 2.89 14.66 -5.40
N LYS A 94 3.28 13.73 -4.53
CA LYS A 94 4.41 13.92 -3.60
C LYS A 94 5.77 13.53 -4.17
N ARG A 95 5.81 12.71 -5.21
CA ARG A 95 7.05 12.18 -5.79
C ARG A 95 7.02 12.37 -7.29
N ASP A 96 8.17 12.71 -7.85
CA ASP A 96 8.39 12.81 -9.29
C ASP A 96 8.48 11.39 -9.91
N ILE A 97 7.32 10.73 -10.03
CA ILE A 97 7.19 9.38 -10.57
C ILE A 97 6.21 9.44 -11.75
N PRO A 98 6.53 8.82 -12.90
CA PRO A 98 5.61 8.78 -14.02
C PRO A 98 4.35 7.96 -13.67
N PRO A 99 3.14 8.37 -14.12
CA PRO A 99 1.90 7.64 -13.88
C PRO A 99 1.94 6.17 -14.32
N GLU A 100 2.68 5.89 -15.39
CA GLU A 100 2.89 4.55 -15.95
C GLU A 100 3.56 3.58 -14.96
N TYR A 101 4.19 4.10 -13.90
CA TYR A 101 4.79 3.26 -12.87
C TYR A 101 3.75 2.36 -12.18
N PHE A 102 2.51 2.81 -12.01
CA PHE A 102 1.48 2.03 -11.32
C PHE A 102 0.74 1.01 -12.21
N ASP A 103 1.05 0.94 -13.51
CA ASP A 103 0.45 -0.02 -14.43
C ASP A 103 0.94 -1.46 -14.22
N THR A 104 2.14 -1.60 -13.63
CA THR A 104 2.83 -2.88 -13.46
C THR A 104 3.17 -3.10 -11.99
N CYS A 105 2.87 -4.30 -11.46
CA CYS A 105 3.17 -4.64 -10.07
C CYS A 105 4.68 -4.86 -9.84
N ASP A 106 5.10 -4.81 -8.57
CA ASP A 106 6.50 -4.98 -8.18
C ASP A 106 7.08 -6.35 -8.55
N ASP A 107 6.27 -7.41 -8.48
CA ASP A 107 6.68 -8.76 -8.92
C ASP A 107 7.05 -8.78 -10.41
N CYS A 108 6.21 -8.17 -11.26
CA CYS A 108 6.45 -8.13 -12.70
C CYS A 108 7.66 -7.27 -13.04
N LYS A 109 7.84 -6.13 -12.36
CA LYS A 109 9.04 -5.29 -12.51
C LYS A 109 10.30 -6.03 -12.10
N ARG A 110 10.25 -6.82 -11.02
CA ARG A 110 11.38 -7.63 -10.54
C ARG A 110 11.79 -8.69 -11.54
N VAL A 111 10.83 -9.37 -12.18
CA VAL A 111 11.11 -10.35 -13.25
C VAL A 111 11.71 -9.67 -14.48
N GLU A 112 11.17 -8.52 -14.91
CA GLU A 112 11.75 -7.77 -16.03
C GLU A 112 13.18 -7.31 -15.78
N LEU A 113 13.45 -6.82 -14.56
CA LEU A 113 14.80 -6.44 -14.16
C LEU A 113 15.73 -7.65 -14.17
N ALA A 114 15.30 -8.80 -13.64
CA ALA A 114 16.09 -10.03 -13.63
C ALA A 114 16.46 -10.48 -15.05
N ASN A 115 15.52 -10.40 -16.01
CA ASN A 115 15.77 -10.75 -17.40
C ASN A 115 16.80 -9.81 -18.05
N LYS A 116 16.63 -8.48 -17.89
CA LYS A 116 17.58 -7.49 -18.41
C LYS A 116 18.98 -7.67 -17.84
N MET A 117 19.08 -7.96 -16.54
CA MET A 117 20.37 -8.25 -15.91
C MET A 117 21.00 -9.53 -16.49
N GLY A 118 20.21 -10.57 -16.74
CA GLY A 118 20.69 -11.79 -17.41
C GLY A 118 21.25 -11.53 -18.80
N GLU A 119 20.56 -10.72 -19.61
CA GLU A 119 21.02 -10.31 -20.94
C GLU A 119 22.36 -9.55 -20.88
N LEU A 120 22.50 -8.62 -19.92
CA LEU A 120 23.75 -7.88 -19.72
C LEU A 120 24.91 -8.78 -19.29
N VAL A 121 24.64 -9.81 -18.47
CA VAL A 121 25.65 -10.78 -18.04
C VAL A 121 26.13 -11.63 -19.22
N GLU A 122 25.23 -12.10 -20.08
CA GLU A 122 25.62 -12.86 -21.26
C GLU A 122 26.36 -11.98 -22.29
N ALA A 123 25.91 -10.75 -22.52
CA ALA A 123 26.61 -9.79 -23.38
C ALA A 123 28.03 -9.46 -22.85
N ALA A 124 28.21 -9.34 -21.53
CA ALA A 124 29.53 -9.13 -20.93
C ALA A 124 30.46 -10.33 -21.09
N LYS A 125 29.91 -11.55 -21.10
CA LYS A 125 30.63 -12.80 -21.39
C LYS A 125 31.16 -12.83 -22.82
N GLU A 126 30.37 -12.36 -23.78
CA GLU A 126 30.74 -12.33 -25.20
C GLU A 126 31.85 -11.30 -25.49
N VAL A 127 31.94 -10.20 -24.73
CA VAL A 127 32.96 -9.15 -24.89
C VAL A 127 34.30 -9.51 -24.20
N THR A 128 34.30 -10.47 -23.27
CA THR A 128 35.49 -10.89 -22.52
C THR A 128 36.24 -12.09 -23.13
N LEU A 129 35.70 -12.66 -24.21
CA LEU A 129 36.34 -13.68 -25.07
C LEU A 129 37.02 -13.01 -26.27
#